data_AF-A0A1H6L7V4-F1
#
_entry.id   AF-A0A1H6L7V4-F1
#
_cell.length_a   1.000
_cell.length_b   1.000
_cell.length_c   1.000
_cell.angle_alpha   90.00
_cell.angle_beta   90.00
_cell.angle_gamma   90.00
#
_symmetry.space_group_name_H-M   'P 1'
#
loop_
_entity.id
_entity.type
_entity.pdbx_description
1 polymer ?
#
loop_
_entity_poly.entity_id
_entity_poly.type
_entity_poly.pdbx_seq_one_letter_code
_entity_poly.pdbx_strand_id
1 'polypeptide(L)' 'MNSYILDTNICIYIINQSPQNVLKKFHELDYRQISISIITYGELFYGISKGP' A
#
# COMPACT_ATOMS: atom_id res chain seq x y z
N MET A 1 -11.55 2.78 -17.09
CA MET A 1 -11.36 3.27 -15.70
C MET A 1 -10.61 2.17 -14.98
N ASN A 2 -9.32 2.38 -14.72
CA ASN A 2 -8.45 1.31 -14.22
C ASN A 2 -8.39 1.39 -12.69
N SER A 3 -8.64 0.25 -12.05
CA SER A 3 -8.51 0.06 -10.60
C SER A 3 -7.25 -0.73 -10.30
N TYR A 4 -6.56 -0.33 -9.23
CA TYR A 4 -5.34 -0.94 -8.72
C TYR A 4 -5.65 -1.66 -7.41
N ILE A 5 -5.17 -2.90 -7.30
CA ILE A 5 -5.11 -3.62 -6.03
C ILE A 5 -3.64 -3.59 -5.60
N LEU A 6 -3.35 -2.97 -4.46
CA LEU A 6 -1.98 -2.89 -3.95
C LEU A 6 -1.64 -4.19 -3.21
N ASP A 7 -0.41 -4.66 -3.43
CA ASP A 7 0.18 -5.71 -2.62
C ASP A 7 0.78 -5.15 -1.33
N THR A 8 1.24 -6.06 -0.47
CA THR A 8 1.82 -5.75 0.83
C THR A 8 3.11 -4.93 0.74
N ASN A 9 3.97 -5.20 -0.24
CA ASN A 9 5.23 -4.47 -0.42
C ASN A 9 4.98 -3.02 -0.83
N ILE A 10 4.05 -2.79 -1.75
CA ILE A 10 3.65 -1.44 -2.17
C ILE A 10 3.05 -0.66 -1.01
N CYS A 11 2.19 -1.31 -0.21
CA CYS A 11 1.67 -0.69 1.01
C CYS A 11 2.80 -0.33 1.99
N ILE A 12 3.77 -1.23 2.20
CA ILE A 12 4.95 -0.97 3.04
C ILE A 12 5.76 0.21 2.50
N TYR A 13 5.98 0.31 1.19
CA TYR A 13 6.69 1.43 0.57
C TYR A 13 5.98 2.76 0.78
N ILE A 14 4.64 2.77 0.69
CA ILE A 14 3.85 3.97 0.97
C ILE A 14 3.93 4.35 2.44
N ILE A 15 3.78 3.39 3.36
CA ILE A 15 3.88 3.61 4.82
C ILE A 15 5.26 4.15 5.21
N ASN A 16 6.31 3.56 4.66
CA ASN A 16 7.70 3.96 4.92
C ASN A 16 8.15 5.19 4.11
N GLN A 17 7.27 5.76 3.29
CA GLN A 17 7.54 6.89 2.43
C GLN A 17 8.77 6.69 1.50
N SER A 18 9.02 5.47 1.06
CA SER A 18 10.18 5.11 0.25
C SER A 18 9.91 3.86 -0.57
N PRO A 19 10.27 3.83 -1.87
CA PRO A 19 10.97 4.87 -2.63
C PRO A 19 10.04 5.98 -3.17
N GLN A 20 10.59 7.19 -3.41
CA GLN A 20 9.80 8.37 -3.79
C GLN A 20 9.00 8.22 -5.10
N ASN A 21 9.46 7.40 -6.04
CA ASN A 21 8.75 7.15 -7.29
C ASN A 21 7.40 6.43 -7.07
N VAL A 22 7.32 5.55 -6.05
CA VAL A 22 6.07 4.88 -5.67
C VAL A 22 5.09 5.91 -5.10
N LEU A 23 5.56 6.78 -4.21
CA LEU A 23 4.73 7.84 -3.62
C LEU A 23 4.18 8.81 -4.67
N LYS A 24 5.02 9.28 -5.61
CA LYS A 24 4.59 10.18 -6.68
C LYS A 24 3.42 9.57 -7.46
N LYS A 25 3.55 8.31 -7.87
CA LYS A 25 2.48 7.59 -8.57
C LYS A 25 1.25 7.38 -7.70
N PHE A 26 1.42 7.08 -6.41
CA PHE A 26 0.31 6.93 -5.47
C PHE A 26 -0.49 8.23 -5.31
N HIS A 27 0.17 9.39 -5.26
CA HIS A 27 -0.48 10.70 -5.17
C HIS A 27 -1.21 11.14 -6.45
N GLU A 28 -0.85 10.59 -7.62
CA GLU A 28 -1.53 10.86 -8.89
C GLU A 28 -2.86 10.07 -9.04
N LEU A 29 -3.07 9.03 -8.22
CA LEU A 29 -4.23 8.16 -8.28
C LEU A 29 -5.37 8.68 -7.39
N ASP A 30 -6.61 8.58 -7.87
CA ASP A 30 -7.79 8.80 -7.04
C ASP A 30 -7.96 7.63 -6.06
N TYR A 31 -8.30 7.91 -4.80
CA TYR A 31 -8.51 6.88 -3.78
C TYR A 31 -9.57 5.84 -4.18
N ARG A 32 -10.54 6.20 -5.02
CA ARG A 32 -11.58 5.29 -5.55
C ARG A 32 -11.02 4.26 -6.54
N GLN A 33 -9.83 4.50 -7.07
CA GLN A 33 -9.13 3.59 -7.97
C GLN A 33 -8.20 2.64 -7.21
N ILE A 34 -8.07 2.78 -5.89
CA ILE A 34 -7.12 2.01 -5.09
C ILE A 34 -7.88 1.11 -4.13
N SER A 35 -7.44 -0.13 -4.02
CA SER A 35 -7.94 -1.09 -3.04
C SER A 35 -6.81 -1.97 -2.55
N ILE A 36 -7.00 -2.60 -1.40
CA ILE A 36 -6.12 -3.66 -0.90
C ILE A 36 -6.97 -4.89 -0.60
N SER A 37 -6.37 -6.07 -0.71
CA SER A 37 -7.06 -7.30 -0.30
C SER A 37 -7.13 -7.37 1.23
N ILE A 38 -8.11 -8.13 1.75
CA ILE A 38 -8.19 -8.41 3.20
C ILE A 38 -6.95 -9.19 3.70
N ILE A 39 -6.31 -9.98 2.82
CA ILE A 39 -5.08 -10.71 3.13
C ILE A 39 -3.93 -9.73 3.34
N THR A 40 -3.74 -8.79 2.41
CA THR A 40 -2.76 -7.70 2.52
C THR A 40 -2.96 -6.89 3.79
N TYR A 41 -4.22 -6.57 4.14
CA TYR A 41 -4.54 -5.91 5.39
C TYR A 41 -4.08 -6.72 6.62
N GLY A 42 -4.35 -8.03 6.63
CA GLY A 42 -3.91 -8.93 7.69
C GLY A 42 -2.39 -9.02 7.84
N GLU A 43 -1.67 -9.10 6.71
CA GLU A 43 -0.20 -9.11 6.70
C GLU A 43 0.40 -7.83 7.25
N LEU A 44 -0.15 -6.67 6.85
CA LEU A 44 0.29 -5.37 7.38
C LEU A 44 0.02 -5.26 8.89
N PHE A 45 -1.19 -5.65 9.33
CA PHE A 45 -1.56 -5.61 10.74
C PHE A 45 -0.65 -6.52 11.59
N TYR A 46 -0.40 -7.75 11.13
CA TYR A 46 0.49 -8.68 11.80
C TYR A 46 1.95 -8.20 11.78
N GLY A 47 2.41 -7.65 10.66
CA GLY A 47 3.76 -7.09 10.52
C GLY A 47 4.03 -5.94 11.49
N ILE A 48 3.06 -5.04 11.66
CA ILE A 48 3.14 -3.97 12.67
C ILE A 48 3.14 -4.55 14.10
N SER A 49 2.29 -5.54 14.36
CA SER A 49 2.19 -6.21 15.67
C SER A 49 3.44 -7.01 16.06
N LYS A 50 4.30 -7.34 15.08
CA LYS A 50 5.55 -8.09 15.24
C LYS A 50 6.81 -7.23 15.14
N GLY A 51 6.69 -5.94 14.80
CA GLY A 51 7.79 -4.98 14.88
C GLY A 51 8.32 -4.86 16.32
N PRO A 52 9.56 -4.37 16.52
CA PRO A 52 10.25 -4.42 17.81
C PRO A 52 9.46 -3.82 18.98
#